data_AF-A0A2N3DRN9-F1
#
_entry.id   AF-A0A2N3DRN9-F1
#
_cell.length_a   1.000
_cell.length_b   1.000
_cell.length_c   1.000
_cell.angle_alpha   90.00
_cell.angle_beta   90.00
_cell.angle_gamma   90.00
#
_symmetry.space_group_name_H-M   'P 1'
#
loop_
_entity.id
_entity.type
_entity.pdbx_description
1 polymer ?
#
loop_
_entity_poly.entity_id
_entity_poly.type
_entity_poly.pdbx_seq_one_letter_code
_entity_poly.pdbx_strand_id
1 'polypeptide(L)'
;MMKRHIFFLGAAAMALSATPGWAQQAGLDKRVERLEKEMRAVQRSVFPGGSPTFFEGEIAPDNVTGERARSAAPVIDLTARVDALEAQLQSLTGQTEQNAYQLRELEKQFTAYKAEMDKRFAEPAAAPAALTPAAATPPATVPTTTAAAAPAKKPAEKPAAAAASTPDAARLALVKKVEIPATGNETQDAYDYGFRLWNAKLYPEAQAQLRQVVEKWPKSGTASYAQNLLGRAYLDEGKPSLAAVAFYNNYKDRPSGARAPHSLMYMGIALDRLGRKADACKAFRELEEVYGDKAPQDVRTDAAAAKAKAGC
;
A
#
# COMPACT_ATOMS: atom_id res chain seq x y z
N MET A 1 -63.03 40.98 0.54
CA MET A 1 -63.85 39.78 0.74
C MET A 1 -63.24 38.94 1.85
N MET A 2 -63.93 38.87 2.99
CA MET A 2 -63.64 38.01 4.15
C MET A 2 -63.96 36.54 3.85
N LYS A 3 -63.17 35.62 4.45
CA LYS A 3 -63.64 34.55 5.37
C LYS A 3 -62.42 33.72 5.79
N ARG A 4 -61.94 33.86 7.04
CA ARG A 4 -62.37 33.26 8.33
C ARG A 4 -61.89 31.82 8.53
N HIS A 5 -61.02 31.72 9.53
CA HIS A 5 -60.50 30.59 10.28
C HIS A 5 -61.53 29.50 10.62
N ILE A 6 -61.06 28.29 10.93
CA ILE A 6 -61.20 27.65 12.26
C ILE A 6 -60.31 26.39 12.32
N PHE A 7 -59.51 26.34 13.40
CA PHE A 7 -58.79 25.19 13.92
C PHE A 7 -59.78 24.11 14.43
N PHE A 8 -59.51 22.84 14.15
CA PHE A 8 -59.97 21.74 15.01
C PHE A 8 -58.84 20.73 15.25
N LEU A 9 -58.51 20.59 16.54
CA LEU A 9 -57.80 19.47 17.14
C LEU A 9 -58.53 18.15 16.83
N GLY A 10 -57.77 17.09 16.54
CA GLY A 10 -58.27 15.72 16.49
C GLY A 10 -57.12 14.72 16.51
N ALA A 11 -56.78 14.26 17.72
CA ALA A 11 -55.84 13.17 17.96
C ALA A 11 -56.37 11.84 17.42
N ALA A 12 -55.51 10.99 16.84
CA ALA A 12 -55.48 9.54 17.10
C ALA A 12 -54.45 8.79 16.23
N ALA A 13 -53.81 7.82 16.89
CA ALA A 13 -53.22 6.59 16.37
C ALA A 13 -51.87 6.66 15.65
N MET A 14 -50.81 6.47 16.44
CA MET A 14 -49.57 5.80 16.04
C MET A 14 -49.88 4.44 15.40
N ALA A 15 -49.40 4.22 14.18
CA ALA A 15 -49.23 2.89 13.62
C ALA A 15 -47.73 2.63 13.46
N LEU A 16 -47.11 2.07 14.52
CA LEU A 16 -45.80 1.44 14.44
C LEU A 16 -45.97 0.12 13.69
N SER A 17 -45.57 0.06 12.43
CA SER A 17 -45.41 -1.21 11.72
C SER A 17 -44.13 -1.90 12.20
N ALA A 18 -44.25 -2.78 13.19
CA ALA A 18 -43.19 -3.73 13.55
C ALA A 18 -43.18 -4.89 12.55
N THR A 19 -42.06 -5.09 11.87
CA THR A 19 -41.80 -6.27 11.03
C THR A 19 -41.51 -7.50 11.90
N PRO A 20 -41.90 -8.72 11.49
CA PRO A 20 -41.69 -9.92 12.30
C PRO A 20 -40.25 -10.43 12.13
N GLY A 21 -39.44 -10.29 13.18
CA GLY A 21 -38.05 -10.80 13.25
C GLY A 21 -37.93 -12.30 13.55
N TRP A 22 -38.79 -13.16 13.00
CA TRP A 22 -38.87 -14.58 13.37
C TRP A 22 -38.18 -15.54 12.38
N ALA A 23 -37.12 -15.07 11.70
CA ALA A 23 -36.27 -15.93 10.86
C ALA A 23 -34.80 -15.99 11.35
N GLN A 24 -34.37 -15.06 12.20
CA GLN A 24 -33.02 -15.04 12.77
C GLN A 24 -32.92 -15.83 14.10
N GLN A 25 -34.05 -16.07 14.79
CA GLN A 25 -34.07 -16.82 16.05
C GLN A 25 -33.70 -18.30 15.88
N ALA A 26 -34.30 -18.98 14.88
CA ALA A 26 -34.09 -20.42 14.66
C ALA A 26 -32.64 -20.80 14.30
N GLY A 27 -31.88 -19.86 13.71
CA GLY A 27 -30.46 -20.04 13.44
C GLY A 27 -29.58 -19.80 14.67
N LEU A 28 -30.00 -18.93 15.58
CA LEU A 28 -29.32 -18.68 16.87
C LEU A 28 -29.53 -19.87 17.82
N ASP A 29 -30.74 -20.40 17.92
CA ASP A 29 -31.05 -21.52 18.79
C ASP A 29 -30.21 -22.76 18.45
N LYS A 30 -30.07 -23.09 17.16
CA LYS A 30 -29.21 -24.19 16.69
C LYS A 30 -27.72 -23.97 17.00
N ARG A 31 -27.28 -22.71 17.05
CA ARG A 31 -25.87 -22.37 17.38
C ARG A 31 -25.64 -22.43 18.87
N VAL A 32 -26.59 -22.00 19.68
CA VAL A 32 -26.54 -22.12 21.15
C VAL A 32 -26.54 -23.60 21.55
N GLU A 33 -27.41 -24.42 20.96
CA GLU A 33 -27.48 -25.85 21.26
C GLU A 33 -26.17 -26.60 20.90
N ARG A 34 -25.53 -26.18 19.81
CA ARG A 34 -24.19 -26.69 19.43
C ARG A 34 -23.12 -26.26 20.44
N LEU A 35 -23.12 -25.00 20.85
CA LEU A 35 -22.17 -24.46 21.82
C LEU A 35 -22.33 -25.10 23.21
N GLU A 36 -23.56 -25.38 23.66
CA GLU A 36 -23.82 -26.09 24.91
C GLU A 36 -23.33 -27.55 24.86
N LYS A 37 -23.49 -28.22 23.72
CA LYS A 37 -23.02 -29.59 23.52
C LYS A 37 -21.49 -29.65 23.52
N GLU A 38 -20.84 -28.69 22.87
CA GLU A 38 -19.38 -28.54 22.90
C GLU A 38 -18.87 -28.19 24.29
N MET A 39 -19.55 -27.31 25.04
CA MET A 39 -19.22 -27.01 26.44
C MET A 39 -19.34 -28.24 27.34
N ARG A 40 -20.40 -29.04 27.23
CA ARG A 40 -20.52 -30.29 28.02
C ARG A 40 -19.49 -31.33 27.63
N ALA A 41 -19.13 -31.42 26.35
CA ALA A 41 -18.09 -32.33 25.88
C ALA A 41 -16.72 -31.94 26.44
N VAL A 42 -16.42 -30.63 26.44
CA VAL A 42 -15.22 -30.08 27.08
C VAL A 42 -15.27 -30.33 28.58
N GLN A 43 -16.38 -30.03 29.28
CA GLN A 43 -16.49 -30.22 30.73
C GLN A 43 -16.31 -31.70 31.14
N ARG A 44 -16.80 -32.64 30.32
CA ARG A 44 -16.59 -34.08 30.51
C ARG A 44 -15.16 -34.52 30.17
N SER A 45 -14.46 -33.84 29.26
CA SER A 45 -13.06 -34.12 28.97
C SER A 45 -12.09 -33.55 30.02
N VAL A 46 -12.45 -32.44 30.68
CA VAL A 46 -11.62 -31.87 31.77
C VAL A 46 -11.91 -32.48 33.15
N PHE A 47 -13.04 -33.18 33.33
CA PHE A 47 -13.37 -33.87 34.59
C PHE A 47 -13.93 -35.28 34.35
N PRO A 48 -13.10 -36.27 33.95
CA PRO A 48 -13.53 -37.66 33.88
C PRO A 48 -13.48 -38.29 35.28
N GLY A 49 -14.52 -38.08 36.12
CA GLY A 49 -14.57 -38.77 37.41
C GLY A 49 -15.48 -38.25 38.53
N GLY A 50 -16.52 -37.44 38.25
CA GLY A 50 -17.42 -36.96 39.30
C GLY A 50 -18.44 -38.01 39.77
N SER A 51 -18.07 -38.89 40.71
CA SER A 51 -19.02 -39.68 41.52
C SER A 51 -18.94 -39.26 43.00
N PRO A 52 -20.06 -38.98 43.70
CA PRO A 52 -20.05 -38.61 45.10
C PRO A 52 -20.20 -39.87 45.96
N THR A 53 -19.11 -40.59 46.17
CA THR A 53 -19.06 -41.63 47.20
C THR A 53 -17.69 -41.58 47.85
N PHE A 54 -17.73 -41.29 49.14
CA PHE A 54 -16.66 -41.33 50.13
C PHE A 54 -15.54 -42.33 49.82
N PHE A 55 -14.30 -41.89 49.97
CA PHE A 55 -13.16 -42.77 50.23
C PHE A 55 -12.27 -42.15 51.32
N GLU A 56 -12.07 -42.93 52.38
CA GLU A 56 -11.03 -42.76 53.38
C GLU A 56 -9.65 -42.69 52.70
N GLY A 57 -8.77 -41.83 53.20
CA GLY A 57 -7.45 -41.63 52.66
C GLY A 57 -6.50 -42.78 52.99
N GLU A 58 -6.03 -43.48 51.96
CA GLU A 58 -4.84 -44.32 52.04
C GLU A 58 -3.82 -43.78 51.01
N ILE A 59 -2.76 -43.14 51.53
CA ILE A 59 -1.68 -42.58 50.73
C ILE A 59 -0.72 -43.72 50.38
N ALA A 60 -0.92 -44.34 49.21
CA ALA A 60 0.13 -45.10 48.55
C ALA A 60 0.93 -44.15 47.63
N PRO A 61 2.28 -44.25 47.56
CA PRO A 61 3.07 -43.44 46.65
C PRO A 61 2.91 -43.96 45.21
N ASP A 62 1.95 -43.41 44.48
CA ASP A 62 1.76 -43.71 43.05
C ASP A 62 2.81 -42.98 42.20
N ASN A 63 3.83 -43.72 41.79
CA ASN A 63 4.70 -43.36 40.67
C ASN A 63 3.97 -43.61 39.34
N VAL A 64 3.02 -42.74 38.98
CA VAL A 64 2.43 -42.70 37.63
C VAL A 64 3.01 -41.53 36.83
N THR A 65 4.07 -41.83 36.07
CA THR A 65 4.75 -40.91 35.15
C THR A 65 3.84 -40.35 34.05
N GLY A 66 2.67 -40.94 33.80
CA GLY A 66 1.74 -40.54 32.73
C GLY A 66 0.74 -39.43 33.06
N GLU A 67 0.34 -39.25 34.32
CA GLU A 67 -0.69 -38.27 34.72
C GLU A 67 -0.12 -36.84 34.79
N ARG A 68 1.14 -36.72 35.25
CA ARG A 68 1.88 -35.44 35.34
C ARG A 68 2.25 -34.86 33.97
N ALA A 69 2.30 -35.71 32.93
CA ALA A 69 2.57 -35.28 31.55
C ALA A 69 1.36 -34.58 30.90
N ARG A 70 0.12 -34.94 31.27
CA ARG A 70 -1.10 -34.37 30.69
C ARG A 70 -1.41 -32.95 31.20
N SER A 71 -1.03 -32.63 32.44
CA SER A 71 -1.18 -31.29 33.02
C SER A 71 -0.09 -30.30 32.61
N ALA A 72 1.05 -30.78 32.09
CA ALA A 72 2.12 -29.93 31.55
C ALA A 72 1.92 -29.55 30.08
N ALA A 73 1.14 -30.32 29.31
CA ALA A 73 0.88 -30.10 27.89
C ALA A 73 0.38 -28.68 27.51
N PRO A 74 -0.61 -28.07 28.21
CA PRO A 74 -1.06 -26.72 27.88
C PRO A 74 -0.03 -25.63 28.21
N VAL A 75 0.87 -25.88 29.19
CA VAL A 75 1.96 -24.95 29.51
C VAL A 75 3.05 -25.02 28.45
N ILE A 76 3.37 -26.22 27.95
CA ILE A 76 4.31 -26.44 26.84
C ILE A 76 3.81 -25.78 25.54
N ASP A 77 2.50 -25.88 25.25
CA ASP A 77 1.88 -25.18 24.10
C ASP A 77 1.98 -23.66 24.24
N LEU A 78 1.78 -23.12 25.44
CA LEU A 78 1.91 -21.68 25.69
C LEU A 78 3.36 -21.21 25.49
N THR A 79 4.35 -21.95 25.98
CA THR A 79 5.76 -21.63 25.76
C THR A 79 6.12 -21.68 24.28
N ALA A 80 5.68 -22.70 23.54
CA ALA A 80 5.90 -22.80 22.10
C ALA A 80 5.25 -21.64 21.31
N ARG A 81 4.08 -21.14 21.75
CA ARG A 81 3.45 -19.95 21.17
C ARG A 81 4.23 -18.67 21.47
N VAL A 82 4.80 -18.54 22.67
CA VAL A 82 5.65 -17.39 23.03
C VAL A 82 6.91 -17.40 22.17
N ASP A 83 7.58 -18.54 22.01
CA ASP A 83 8.76 -18.67 21.15
C ASP A 83 8.42 -18.31 19.68
N ALA A 84 7.25 -18.72 19.18
CA ALA A 84 6.79 -18.36 17.84
C ALA A 84 6.49 -16.86 17.69
N LEU A 85 5.92 -16.22 18.72
CA LEU A 85 5.69 -14.78 18.74
C LEU A 85 7.00 -13.99 18.80
N GLU A 86 7.99 -14.46 19.56
CA GLU A 86 9.32 -13.86 19.61
C GLU A 86 10.03 -13.97 18.25
N ALA A 87 9.97 -15.13 17.60
CA ALA A 87 10.51 -15.32 16.25
C ALA A 87 9.83 -14.39 15.22
N GLN A 88 8.51 -14.20 15.32
CA GLN A 88 7.78 -13.25 14.47
C GLN A 88 8.18 -11.80 14.73
N LEU A 89 8.36 -11.40 16.00
CA LEU A 89 8.83 -10.05 16.34
C LEU A 89 10.24 -9.79 15.83
N GLN A 90 11.14 -10.79 15.91
CA GLN A 90 12.47 -10.72 15.32
C GLN A 90 12.39 -10.56 13.80
N SER A 91 11.53 -11.33 13.13
CA SER A 91 11.32 -11.24 11.68
C SER A 91 10.77 -9.88 11.25
N LEU A 92 9.75 -9.36 11.95
CA LEU A 92 9.15 -8.05 11.66
C LEU A 92 10.14 -6.91 11.90
N THR A 93 10.98 -7.02 12.93
CA THR A 93 12.06 -6.06 13.17
C THR A 93 13.05 -6.11 12.01
N GLY A 94 13.46 -7.30 11.58
CA GLY A 94 14.32 -7.47 10.41
C GLY A 94 13.73 -6.88 9.12
N GLN A 95 12.44 -7.10 8.86
CA GLN A 95 11.73 -6.50 7.72
C GLN A 95 11.62 -4.98 7.84
N THR A 96 11.41 -4.45 9.05
CA THR A 96 11.32 -3.00 9.29
C THR A 96 12.67 -2.33 9.03
N GLU A 97 13.77 -2.94 9.48
CA GLU A 97 15.12 -2.45 9.20
C GLU A 97 15.45 -2.50 7.69
N GLN A 98 15.05 -3.56 7.00
CA GLN A 98 15.21 -3.67 5.55
C GLN A 98 14.40 -2.60 4.81
N ASN A 99 13.13 -2.40 5.16
CA ASN A 99 12.28 -1.38 4.56
C ASN A 99 12.80 0.03 4.85
N ALA A 100 13.27 0.29 6.08
CA ALA A 100 13.88 1.57 6.44
C ALA A 100 15.17 1.83 5.67
N TYR A 101 15.99 0.80 5.45
CA TYR A 101 17.17 0.90 4.59
C TYR A 101 16.79 1.23 3.14
N GLN A 102 15.81 0.52 2.58
CA GLN A 102 15.33 0.77 1.22
C GLN A 102 14.78 2.20 1.06
N LEU A 103 14.04 2.71 2.04
CA LEU A 103 13.53 4.08 2.03
C LEU A 103 14.67 5.11 2.05
N ARG A 104 15.67 4.94 2.92
CA ARG A 104 16.83 5.84 2.98
C ARG A 104 17.62 5.84 1.67
N GLU A 105 17.78 4.67 1.07
CA GLU A 105 18.46 4.55 -0.23
C GLU A 105 17.66 5.25 -1.33
N LEU A 106 16.33 5.10 -1.34
CA LEU A 106 15.45 5.79 -2.29
C LEU A 106 15.50 7.32 -2.12
N GLU A 107 15.52 7.84 -0.89
CA GLU A 107 15.65 9.27 -0.61
C GLU A 107 17.00 9.84 -1.08
N LYS A 108 18.08 9.07 -0.87
CA LYS A 108 19.41 9.43 -1.36
C LYS A 108 19.45 9.50 -2.88
N GLN A 109 18.89 8.49 -3.55
CA GLN A 109 18.76 8.46 -5.01
C GLN A 109 17.91 9.63 -5.51
N PHE A 110 16.80 9.95 -4.83
CA PHE A 110 15.96 11.09 -5.17
C PHE A 110 16.70 12.43 -5.04
N THR A 111 17.51 12.60 -4.01
CA THR A 111 18.29 13.83 -3.79
C THR A 111 19.38 13.99 -4.86
N ALA A 112 20.11 12.91 -5.17
CA ALA A 112 21.09 12.91 -6.25
C ALA A 112 20.45 13.21 -7.60
N TYR A 113 19.29 12.61 -7.85
CA TYR A 113 18.49 12.86 -9.04
C TYR A 113 18.04 14.33 -9.13
N LYS A 114 17.56 14.93 -8.03
CA LYS A 114 17.20 16.35 -7.99
C LYS A 114 18.39 17.24 -8.37
N ALA A 115 19.58 16.96 -7.85
CA ALA A 115 20.78 17.71 -8.17
C ALA A 115 21.17 17.61 -9.67
N GLU A 116 21.00 16.42 -10.26
CA GLU A 116 21.21 16.21 -11.70
C GLU A 116 20.17 16.98 -12.53
N MET A 117 18.92 17.02 -12.09
CA MET A 117 17.87 17.78 -12.78
C MET A 117 18.15 19.27 -12.73
N ASP A 118 18.51 19.77 -11.56
CA ASP A 118 18.80 21.18 -11.36
C ASP A 118 19.99 21.62 -12.26
N LYS A 119 20.97 20.73 -12.51
CA LYS A 119 22.06 20.97 -13.49
C LYS A 119 21.56 21.02 -14.93
N ARG A 120 20.83 20.00 -15.38
CA ARG A 120 20.35 19.92 -16.78
C ARG A 120 19.35 21.01 -17.13
N PHE A 121 18.53 21.45 -16.18
CA PHE A 121 17.60 22.55 -16.37
C PHE A 121 18.24 23.94 -16.12
N ALA A 122 19.48 24.00 -15.64
CA ALA A 122 20.25 25.23 -15.52
C ALA A 122 21.16 25.47 -16.73
N GLU A 123 21.51 24.42 -17.48
CA GLU A 123 22.23 24.55 -18.74
C GLU A 123 21.28 24.94 -19.88
N PRO A 124 21.47 26.07 -20.56
CA PRO A 124 20.71 26.39 -21.76
C PRO A 124 21.06 25.39 -22.87
N ALA A 125 20.04 24.92 -23.58
CA ALA A 125 20.13 23.91 -24.64
C ALA A 125 21.22 24.24 -25.67
N ALA A 126 22.31 23.47 -25.65
CA ALA A 126 23.21 23.35 -26.79
C ALA A 126 22.64 22.29 -27.75
N ALA A 127 22.57 22.66 -29.03
CA ALA A 127 22.04 21.87 -30.14
C ALA A 127 22.61 20.43 -30.22
N PRO A 128 21.89 19.48 -30.85
CA PRO A 128 22.21 18.06 -30.73
C PRO A 128 23.46 17.71 -31.56
N ALA A 129 24.55 17.35 -30.87
CA ALA A 129 25.67 16.66 -31.50
C ALA A 129 25.54 15.15 -31.28
N ALA A 130 25.50 14.43 -32.38
CA ALA A 130 25.58 12.99 -32.43
C ALA A 130 26.93 12.45 -31.92
N LEU A 131 26.92 11.15 -31.58
CA LEU A 131 27.99 10.14 -31.69
C LEU A 131 28.48 9.46 -30.38
N THR A 132 28.15 8.15 -30.34
CA THR A 132 28.97 6.97 -29.95
C THR A 132 29.43 6.74 -28.48
N PRO A 133 29.32 5.50 -27.96
CA PRO A 133 29.69 5.15 -26.59
C PRO A 133 31.14 4.68 -26.46
N ALA A 134 31.84 5.13 -25.41
CA ALA A 134 33.14 4.59 -25.02
C ALA A 134 33.23 4.32 -23.51
N ALA A 135 33.42 3.03 -23.23
CA ALA A 135 34.15 2.36 -22.14
C ALA A 135 34.16 2.95 -20.72
N ALA A 136 33.62 2.16 -19.79
CA ALA A 136 33.79 2.32 -18.35
C ALA A 136 34.98 1.48 -17.84
N THR A 137 35.77 2.07 -16.93
CA THR A 137 36.65 1.36 -15.99
C THR A 137 36.38 1.85 -14.56
N PRO A 138 36.34 0.97 -13.55
CA PRO A 138 36.03 1.33 -12.17
C PRO A 138 37.30 1.70 -11.38
N PRO A 139 37.15 2.26 -10.16
CA PRO A 139 37.68 1.47 -9.05
C PRO A 139 36.79 1.44 -7.80
N ALA A 140 36.98 0.33 -7.08
CA ALA A 140 36.53 0.07 -5.73
C ALA A 140 37.20 1.01 -4.70
N THR A 141 36.51 1.26 -3.59
CA THR A 141 36.88 0.80 -2.23
C THR A 141 36.01 1.49 -1.18
N VAL A 142 35.40 0.69 -0.33
CA VAL A 142 34.75 1.10 0.92
C VAL A 142 35.80 1.14 2.03
N PRO A 143 35.66 2.07 2.99
CA PRO A 143 35.94 1.72 4.37
C PRO A 143 34.73 1.99 5.28
N THR A 144 34.38 0.95 6.00
CA THR A 144 33.62 0.93 7.26
C THR A 144 34.36 1.69 8.37
N THR A 145 33.64 2.42 9.23
CA THR A 145 33.36 2.06 10.64
C THR A 145 32.92 3.29 11.46
N THR A 146 31.95 3.06 12.36
CA THR A 146 31.66 3.72 13.67
C THR A 146 31.44 5.23 13.73
N ALA A 147 30.66 5.82 14.64
CA ALA A 147 29.53 5.49 15.52
C ALA A 147 29.38 6.73 16.43
N ALA A 148 28.17 7.27 16.62
CA ALA A 148 27.73 7.92 17.86
C ALA A 148 26.29 8.46 17.71
N ALA A 149 25.38 7.95 18.55
CA ALA A 149 24.00 8.40 18.78
C ALA A 149 23.98 9.68 19.67
N ALA A 150 22.92 10.47 19.81
CA ALA A 150 21.58 10.18 20.37
C ALA A 150 20.79 11.53 20.53
N PRO A 151 19.56 11.62 21.11
CA PRO A 151 18.42 10.70 21.17
C PRO A 151 17.07 11.36 20.77
N ALA A 152 16.03 10.52 20.82
CA ALA A 152 14.65 10.64 20.33
C ALA A 152 13.66 11.50 21.16
N LYS A 153 12.47 11.74 20.55
CA LYS A 153 11.21 12.01 21.27
C LYS A 153 10.09 11.06 20.78
N LYS A 154 9.51 10.35 21.77
CA LYS A 154 8.23 9.61 21.77
C LYS A 154 7.05 10.58 21.51
N PRO A 155 5.83 10.15 21.15
CA PRO A 155 4.93 9.41 22.07
C PRO A 155 4.24 8.18 21.47
N ALA A 156 3.79 7.30 22.37
CA ALA A 156 2.91 6.16 22.10
C ALA A 156 1.46 6.53 22.42
N GLU A 157 0.49 5.89 21.76
CA GLU A 157 -0.76 5.50 22.42
C GLU A 157 -1.41 4.29 21.70
N LYS A 158 -1.80 3.30 22.50
CA LYS A 158 -2.54 2.08 22.13
C LYS A 158 -3.91 2.16 22.81
N PRO A 159 -5.01 1.84 22.09
CA PRO A 159 -6.16 1.23 22.75
C PRO A 159 -6.51 -0.17 22.21
N ALA A 160 -6.80 -1.05 23.17
CA ALA A 160 -7.69 -2.22 23.21
C ALA A 160 -8.01 -3.05 21.94
N ALA A 161 -7.89 -4.36 22.13
CA ALA A 161 -8.24 -5.42 21.19
C ALA A 161 -9.73 -5.43 20.80
N ALA A 162 -9.98 -5.07 19.54
CA ALA A 162 -11.03 -5.66 18.71
C ALA A 162 -10.30 -6.33 17.54
N ALA A 163 -10.76 -7.49 17.08
CA ALA A 163 -10.13 -8.34 16.07
C ALA A 163 -9.39 -7.53 14.97
N ALA A 164 -8.08 -7.40 15.13
CA ALA A 164 -7.25 -6.61 14.23
C ALA A 164 -6.98 -7.45 12.98
N SER A 165 -7.81 -7.30 11.96
CA SER A 165 -7.30 -7.41 10.60
C SER A 165 -6.24 -6.32 10.46
N THR A 166 -4.96 -6.70 10.49
CA THR A 166 -3.87 -5.77 10.20
C THR A 166 -4.14 -5.11 8.83
N PRO A 167 -3.86 -3.81 8.66
CA PRO A 167 -4.02 -3.12 7.37
C PRO A 167 -3.37 -3.89 6.21
N ASP A 168 -2.30 -4.63 6.50
CA ASP A 168 -1.57 -5.45 5.52
C ASP A 168 -2.34 -6.71 5.10
N ALA A 169 -3.06 -7.38 6.01
CA ALA A 169 -3.89 -8.53 5.65
C ALA A 169 -5.09 -8.12 4.78
N ALA A 170 -5.71 -6.99 5.10
CA ALA A 170 -6.80 -6.42 4.31
C ALA A 170 -6.31 -5.96 2.92
N ARG A 171 -5.14 -5.30 2.85
CA ARG A 171 -4.52 -4.89 1.60
C ARG A 171 -4.13 -6.10 0.73
N LEU A 172 -3.53 -7.12 1.32
CA LEU A 172 -3.21 -8.37 0.60
C LEU A 172 -4.47 -9.05 0.03
N ALA A 173 -5.57 -9.03 0.78
CA ALA A 173 -6.85 -9.54 0.28
C ALA A 173 -7.41 -8.71 -0.88
N LEU A 174 -7.16 -7.40 -0.94
CA LEU A 174 -7.51 -6.56 -2.09
C LEU A 174 -6.65 -6.88 -3.30
N VAL A 175 -5.32 -7.01 -3.12
CA VAL A 175 -4.39 -7.39 -4.20
C VAL A 175 -4.81 -8.71 -4.84
N LYS A 176 -5.15 -9.72 -4.04
CA LYS A 176 -5.62 -11.03 -4.53
C LYS A 176 -6.90 -10.98 -5.37
N LYS A 177 -7.72 -9.92 -5.23
CA LYS A 177 -8.93 -9.72 -6.06
C LYS A 177 -8.62 -9.06 -7.39
N VAL A 178 -7.44 -8.48 -7.56
CA VAL A 178 -7.01 -7.89 -8.82
C VAL A 178 -6.53 -9.01 -9.73
N GLU A 179 -7.28 -9.26 -10.79
CA GLU A 179 -6.98 -10.30 -11.76
C GLU A 179 -5.70 -9.96 -12.56
N ILE A 180 -4.80 -10.94 -12.67
CA ILE A 180 -3.59 -10.90 -13.50
C ILE A 180 -3.97 -11.35 -14.92
N PRO A 181 -3.82 -10.50 -15.95
CA PRO A 181 -4.04 -10.90 -17.34
C PRO A 181 -3.06 -11.99 -17.79
N ALA A 182 -3.52 -12.88 -18.67
CA ALA A 182 -2.70 -13.93 -19.28
C ALA A 182 -3.09 -14.09 -20.75
N THR A 183 -2.88 -13.04 -21.54
CA THR A 183 -3.22 -13.01 -22.98
C THR A 183 -2.12 -13.60 -23.86
N GLY A 184 -0.94 -13.89 -23.28
CA GLY A 184 0.23 -14.40 -24.00
C GLY A 184 1.18 -13.30 -24.45
N ASN A 185 0.83 -12.02 -24.24
CA ASN A 185 1.74 -10.89 -24.40
C ASN A 185 2.21 -10.43 -23.02
N GLU A 186 3.33 -11.00 -22.53
CA GLU A 186 3.81 -10.75 -21.16
C GLU A 186 3.99 -9.27 -20.82
N THR A 187 4.48 -8.45 -21.78
CA THR A 187 4.72 -7.02 -21.53
C THR A 187 3.41 -6.27 -21.35
N GLN A 188 2.44 -6.56 -22.21
CA GLN A 188 1.11 -5.96 -22.14
C GLN A 188 0.36 -6.43 -20.89
N ASP A 189 0.38 -7.74 -20.62
CA ASP A 189 -0.25 -8.34 -19.44
C ASP A 189 0.30 -7.73 -18.13
N ALA A 190 1.63 -7.56 -18.05
CA ALA A 190 2.27 -6.97 -16.88
C ALA A 190 1.91 -5.49 -16.69
N TYR A 191 1.80 -4.72 -17.78
CA TYR A 191 1.33 -3.33 -17.74
C TYR A 191 -0.15 -3.25 -17.33
N ASP A 192 -1.00 -4.07 -17.93
CA ASP A 192 -2.44 -4.09 -17.66
C ASP A 192 -2.71 -4.49 -16.20
N TYR A 193 -1.92 -5.41 -15.64
CA TYR A 193 -1.98 -5.71 -14.21
C TYR A 193 -1.59 -4.50 -13.35
N GLY A 194 -0.50 -3.80 -13.69
CA GLY A 194 -0.10 -2.56 -13.02
C GLY A 194 -1.18 -1.46 -13.09
N PHE A 195 -1.86 -1.35 -14.23
CA PHE A 195 -2.98 -0.44 -14.41
C PHE A 195 -4.20 -0.82 -13.57
N ARG A 196 -4.54 -2.11 -13.47
CA ARG A 196 -5.63 -2.60 -12.61
C ARG A 196 -5.33 -2.32 -11.13
N LEU A 197 -4.09 -2.52 -10.69
CA LEU A 197 -3.65 -2.19 -9.33
C LEU A 197 -3.79 -0.67 -9.04
N TRP A 198 -3.35 0.17 -9.99
CA TRP A 198 -3.48 1.62 -9.87
C TRP A 198 -4.96 2.06 -9.79
N ASN A 199 -5.83 1.51 -10.65
CA ASN A 199 -7.27 1.76 -10.59
C ASN A 199 -7.91 1.30 -9.28
N ALA A 200 -7.42 0.21 -8.71
CA ALA A 200 -7.83 -0.28 -7.39
C ALA A 200 -7.27 0.54 -6.21
N LYS A 201 -6.51 1.62 -6.49
CA LYS A 201 -5.83 2.48 -5.51
C LYS A 201 -4.76 1.75 -4.68
N LEU A 202 -4.28 0.62 -5.18
CA LEU A 202 -3.17 -0.15 -4.63
C LEU A 202 -1.86 0.42 -5.17
N TYR A 203 -1.58 1.66 -4.81
CA TYR A 203 -0.47 2.42 -5.40
C TYR A 203 0.91 1.80 -5.16
N PRO A 204 1.27 1.31 -3.95
CA PRO A 204 2.57 0.67 -3.74
C PRO A 204 2.77 -0.55 -4.64
N GLU A 205 1.75 -1.39 -4.79
CA GLU A 205 1.77 -2.59 -5.63
C GLU A 205 1.82 -2.21 -7.12
N ALA A 206 1.03 -1.23 -7.54
CA ALA A 206 1.07 -0.71 -8.90
C ALA A 206 2.46 -0.16 -9.24
N GLN A 207 3.08 0.60 -8.34
CA GLN A 207 4.42 1.14 -8.55
C GLN A 207 5.47 0.04 -8.68
N ALA A 208 5.41 -0.99 -7.82
CA ALA A 208 6.32 -2.13 -7.92
C ALA A 208 6.17 -2.86 -9.27
N GLN A 209 4.92 -3.14 -9.66
CA GLN A 209 4.63 -3.81 -10.92
C GLN A 209 5.07 -2.99 -12.15
N LEU A 210 4.77 -1.70 -12.16
CA LEU A 210 5.10 -0.81 -13.28
C LEU A 210 6.61 -0.56 -13.41
N ARG A 211 7.35 -0.49 -12.29
CA ARG A 211 8.83 -0.48 -12.33
C ARG A 211 9.36 -1.73 -13.00
N GLN A 212 8.83 -2.90 -12.65
CA GLN A 212 9.22 -4.16 -13.26
C GLN A 212 9.00 -4.18 -14.78
N VAL A 213 7.90 -3.60 -15.28
CA VAL A 213 7.64 -3.51 -16.72
C VAL A 213 8.73 -2.68 -17.42
N VAL A 214 9.11 -1.55 -16.83
CA VAL A 214 10.11 -0.64 -17.41
C VAL A 214 11.51 -1.25 -17.36
N GLU A 215 11.84 -1.98 -16.30
CA GLU A 215 13.12 -2.66 -16.12
C GLU A 215 13.26 -3.90 -17.01
N LYS A 216 12.21 -4.73 -17.11
CA LYS A 216 12.25 -5.99 -17.88
C LYS A 216 12.11 -5.75 -19.39
N TRP A 217 11.33 -4.76 -19.81
CA TRP A 217 11.10 -4.48 -21.25
C TRP A 217 11.34 -3.02 -21.63
N PRO A 218 12.56 -2.48 -21.39
CA PRO A 218 12.84 -1.05 -21.52
C PRO A 218 12.64 -0.51 -22.94
N LYS A 219 12.80 -1.37 -23.96
CA LYS A 219 12.66 -1.01 -25.38
C LYS A 219 11.25 -1.17 -25.95
N SER A 220 10.30 -1.72 -25.18
CA SER A 220 8.92 -1.89 -25.68
C SER A 220 8.19 -0.55 -25.74
N GLY A 221 7.21 -0.42 -26.65
CA GLY A 221 6.31 0.74 -26.67
C GLY A 221 5.56 0.90 -25.34
N THR A 222 5.19 -0.22 -24.71
CA THR A 222 4.53 -0.29 -23.40
C THR A 222 5.37 0.31 -22.27
N ALA A 223 6.70 0.32 -22.37
CA ALA A 223 7.55 0.93 -21.35
C ALA A 223 7.28 2.43 -21.18
N SER A 224 6.92 3.15 -22.26
CA SER A 224 6.55 4.56 -22.13
C SER A 224 5.24 4.74 -21.37
N TYR A 225 4.26 3.87 -21.63
CA TYR A 225 3.00 3.84 -20.88
C TYR A 225 3.22 3.49 -19.42
N ALA A 226 4.01 2.46 -19.13
CA ALA A 226 4.30 2.00 -17.78
C ALA A 226 5.04 3.08 -16.95
N GLN A 227 6.06 3.70 -17.51
CA GLN A 227 6.84 4.73 -16.81
C GLN A 227 6.00 5.99 -16.53
N ASN A 228 5.14 6.40 -17.47
CA ASN A 228 4.20 7.49 -17.22
C ASN A 228 3.17 7.13 -16.13
N LEU A 229 2.60 5.94 -16.20
CA LEU A 229 1.64 5.48 -15.19
C LEU A 229 2.27 5.33 -13.81
N LEU A 230 3.54 4.93 -13.73
CA LEU A 230 4.32 4.91 -12.50
C LEU A 230 4.40 6.30 -11.86
N GLY A 231 4.68 7.34 -12.66
CA GLY A 231 4.67 8.73 -12.19
C GLY A 231 3.29 9.17 -11.68
N ARG A 232 2.21 8.77 -12.36
CA ARG A 232 0.84 9.08 -11.94
C ARG A 232 0.48 8.35 -10.64
N ALA A 233 0.86 7.08 -10.50
CA ALA A 233 0.70 6.33 -9.27
C ALA A 233 1.43 6.99 -8.08
N TYR A 234 2.62 7.57 -8.29
CA TYR A 234 3.28 8.37 -7.26
C TYR A 234 2.54 9.67 -6.94
N LEU A 235 2.01 10.38 -7.95
CA LEU A 235 1.22 11.60 -7.71
C LEU A 235 -0.04 11.33 -6.91
N ASP A 236 -0.74 10.24 -7.21
CA ASP A 236 -1.99 9.87 -6.56
C ASP A 236 -1.79 9.34 -5.14
N GLU A 237 -0.60 8.79 -4.85
CA GLU A 237 -0.17 8.45 -3.49
C GLU A 237 0.37 9.66 -2.71
N GLY A 238 0.44 10.85 -3.32
CA GLY A 238 0.95 12.05 -2.65
C GLY A 238 2.48 12.13 -2.57
N LYS A 239 3.20 11.48 -3.50
CA LYS A 239 4.67 11.48 -3.61
C LYS A 239 5.13 12.27 -4.85
N PRO A 240 4.91 13.59 -4.93
CA PRO A 240 5.20 14.39 -6.12
C PRO A 240 6.70 14.43 -6.49
N SER A 241 7.58 14.29 -5.49
CA SER A 241 9.01 14.07 -5.68
C SER A 241 9.30 12.88 -6.61
N LEU A 242 8.88 11.68 -6.21
CA LEU A 242 9.09 10.46 -6.99
C LEU A 242 8.37 10.50 -8.34
N ALA A 243 7.22 11.15 -8.38
CA ALA A 243 6.48 11.33 -9.62
C ALA A 243 7.28 12.13 -10.66
N ALA A 244 7.84 13.28 -10.27
CA ALA A 244 8.65 14.11 -11.17
C ALA A 244 9.83 13.33 -11.74
N VAL A 245 10.47 12.46 -10.94
CA VAL A 245 11.54 11.55 -11.40
C VAL A 245 11.02 10.59 -12.46
N ALA A 246 9.91 9.91 -12.16
CA ALA A 246 9.36 8.91 -13.05
C ALA A 246 8.98 9.53 -14.41
N PHE A 247 8.34 10.71 -14.40
CA PHE A 247 7.96 11.42 -15.61
C PHE A 247 9.15 11.87 -16.44
N TYR A 248 10.14 12.50 -15.82
CA TYR A 248 11.36 12.89 -16.52
C TYR A 248 12.10 11.69 -17.11
N ASN A 249 12.22 10.57 -16.38
CA ASN A 249 12.87 9.38 -16.91
C ASN A 249 12.14 8.85 -18.15
N ASN A 250 10.80 8.93 -18.19
CA ASN A 250 10.07 8.60 -19.41
C ASN A 250 10.46 9.52 -20.58
N TYR A 251 10.50 10.83 -20.34
CA TYR A 251 10.84 11.83 -21.36
C TYR A 251 12.30 11.67 -21.84
N LYS A 252 13.25 11.60 -20.90
CA LYS A 252 14.70 11.46 -21.17
C LYS A 252 15.01 10.19 -21.96
N ASP A 253 14.50 9.05 -21.51
CA ASP A 253 14.88 7.76 -22.09
C ASP A 253 14.07 7.42 -23.33
N ARG A 254 12.87 8.00 -23.47
CA ARG A 254 11.92 7.69 -24.54
C ARG A 254 11.27 8.98 -25.07
N PRO A 255 12.05 9.92 -25.64
CA PRO A 255 11.51 11.21 -26.10
C PRO A 255 10.49 11.06 -27.23
N SER A 256 10.52 9.97 -28.01
CA SER A 256 9.50 9.65 -29.02
C SER A 256 8.41 8.71 -28.51
N GLY A 257 8.41 8.36 -27.23
CA GLY A 257 7.44 7.45 -26.62
C GLY A 257 6.04 8.03 -26.59
N ALA A 258 5.03 7.16 -26.72
CA ALA A 258 3.63 7.58 -26.81
C ALA A 258 3.13 8.42 -25.62
N ARG A 259 3.73 8.26 -24.43
CA ARG A 259 3.39 9.03 -23.22
C ARG A 259 4.46 10.05 -22.82
N ALA A 260 5.44 10.32 -23.67
CA ALA A 260 6.46 11.33 -23.38
C ALA A 260 5.89 12.76 -23.25
N PRO A 261 4.95 13.23 -24.10
CA PRO A 261 4.29 14.53 -23.90
C PRO A 261 3.50 14.59 -22.59
N HIS A 262 2.76 13.52 -22.28
CA HIS A 262 2.02 13.40 -21.03
C HIS A 262 2.96 13.48 -19.82
N SER A 263 4.14 12.88 -19.91
CA SER A 263 5.12 12.92 -18.84
C SER A 263 5.63 14.33 -18.57
N LEU A 264 5.94 15.13 -19.60
CA LEU A 264 6.34 16.53 -19.36
C LEU A 264 5.23 17.35 -18.71
N MET A 265 3.98 17.19 -19.17
CA MET A 265 2.82 17.83 -18.56
C MET A 265 2.70 17.46 -17.07
N TYR A 266 2.67 16.16 -16.75
CA TYR A 266 2.56 15.72 -15.36
C TYR A 266 3.81 16.02 -14.52
N MET A 267 4.99 16.13 -15.12
CA MET A 267 6.20 16.60 -14.44
C MET A 267 6.03 18.05 -13.99
N GLY A 268 5.51 18.93 -14.85
CA GLY A 268 5.17 20.31 -14.48
C GLY A 268 4.16 20.36 -13.33
N ILE A 269 3.11 19.54 -13.40
CA ILE A 269 2.11 19.41 -12.32
C ILE A 269 2.75 18.92 -11.01
N ALA A 270 3.64 17.93 -11.07
CA ALA A 270 4.34 17.41 -9.91
C ALA A 270 5.26 18.46 -9.27
N LEU A 271 5.97 19.24 -10.08
CA LEU A 271 6.84 20.32 -9.63
C LEU A 271 6.05 21.48 -9.01
N ASP A 272 4.89 21.84 -9.55
CA ASP A 272 4.00 22.84 -8.94
C ASP A 272 3.51 22.38 -7.57
N ARG A 273 3.14 21.09 -7.41
CA ARG A 273 2.78 20.51 -6.09
C ARG A 273 3.92 20.53 -5.08
N LEU A 274 5.18 20.56 -5.55
CA LEU A 274 6.37 20.72 -4.71
C LEU A 274 6.70 22.20 -4.40
N GLY A 275 5.91 23.15 -4.89
CA GLY A 275 6.21 24.59 -4.80
C GLY A 275 7.33 25.06 -5.73
N ARG A 276 7.83 24.19 -6.61
CA ARG A 276 8.93 24.48 -7.55
C ARG A 276 8.40 25.11 -8.84
N LYS A 277 7.75 26.26 -8.71
CA LYS A 277 7.04 26.93 -9.81
C LYS A 277 7.93 27.24 -11.02
N ALA A 278 9.15 27.73 -10.79
CA ALA A 278 10.09 28.01 -11.88
C ALA A 278 10.42 26.76 -12.70
N ASP A 279 10.63 25.61 -12.04
CA ASP A 279 10.93 24.36 -12.72
C ASP A 279 9.69 23.77 -13.40
N ALA A 280 8.51 23.96 -12.81
CA ALA A 280 7.24 23.61 -13.46
C ALA A 280 7.08 24.38 -14.79
N CYS A 281 7.35 25.69 -14.80
CA CYS A 281 7.30 26.49 -16.02
C CYS A 281 8.31 26.02 -17.08
N LYS A 282 9.50 25.55 -16.67
CA LYS A 282 10.47 24.95 -17.59
C LYS A 282 9.93 23.65 -18.21
N ALA A 283 9.34 22.76 -17.39
CA ALA A 283 8.75 21.52 -17.86
C ALA A 283 7.63 21.74 -18.90
N PHE A 284 6.76 22.72 -18.66
CA PHE A 284 5.69 23.06 -19.60
C PHE A 284 6.21 23.72 -20.88
N ARG A 285 7.25 24.56 -20.79
CA ARG A 285 7.90 25.13 -21.97
C ARG A 285 8.54 24.05 -22.83
N GLU A 286 9.25 23.11 -22.21
CA GLU A 286 9.84 21.95 -22.90
C GLU A 286 8.77 21.16 -23.68
N LEU A 287 7.60 20.96 -23.08
CA LEU A 287 6.47 20.29 -23.75
C LEU A 287 6.04 21.04 -25.03
N GLU A 288 5.95 22.37 -24.96
CA GLU A 288 5.57 23.22 -26.09
C GLU A 288 6.65 23.25 -27.18
N GLU A 289 7.92 23.37 -26.79
CA GLU A 289 9.06 23.46 -27.71
C GLU A 289 9.32 22.13 -28.43
N VAL A 290 9.23 21.00 -27.73
CA VAL A 290 9.59 19.69 -28.27
C VAL A 290 8.42 19.01 -29.00
N TYR A 291 7.22 19.10 -28.44
CA TYR A 291 6.05 18.42 -29.00
C TYR A 291 5.07 19.38 -29.66
N GLY A 292 4.85 20.57 -29.11
CA GLY A 292 3.94 21.58 -29.67
C GLY A 292 2.60 20.98 -30.10
N ASP A 293 2.18 21.25 -31.34
CA ASP A 293 0.92 20.74 -31.90
C ASP A 293 0.87 19.21 -32.10
N LYS A 294 2.02 18.51 -32.04
CA LYS A 294 2.05 17.04 -32.09
C LYS A 294 1.64 16.43 -30.76
N ALA A 295 1.65 17.19 -29.68
CA ALA A 295 1.13 16.72 -28.41
C ALA A 295 -0.39 16.48 -28.52
N PRO A 296 -0.92 15.40 -27.91
CA PRO A 296 -2.35 15.16 -27.82
C PRO A 296 -3.13 16.39 -27.32
N GLN A 297 -4.34 16.61 -27.84
CA GLN A 297 -5.12 17.81 -27.52
C GLN A 297 -5.40 17.95 -26.02
N ASP A 298 -5.75 16.85 -25.36
CA ASP A 298 -5.94 16.78 -23.91
C ASP A 298 -4.69 17.22 -23.16
N VAL A 299 -3.51 16.75 -23.57
CA VAL A 299 -2.23 17.15 -22.97
C VAL A 299 -1.99 18.65 -23.12
N ARG A 300 -2.27 19.23 -24.30
CA ARG A 300 -2.12 20.68 -24.52
C ARG A 300 -3.08 21.50 -23.66
N THR A 301 -4.34 21.07 -23.57
CA THR A 301 -5.36 21.74 -22.75
C THR A 301 -5.02 21.68 -21.26
N ASP A 302 -4.66 20.50 -20.76
CA ASP A 302 -4.30 20.30 -19.35
C ASP A 302 -3.00 21.03 -19.00
N ALA A 303 -2.01 21.04 -19.89
CA ALA A 303 -0.79 21.81 -19.71
C ALA A 303 -1.07 23.32 -19.64
N ALA A 304 -1.92 23.86 -20.52
CA ALA A 304 -2.28 25.27 -20.50
C ALA A 304 -2.97 25.66 -19.17
N ALA A 305 -3.90 24.83 -18.68
CA ALA A 305 -4.55 25.04 -17.39
C ALA A 305 -3.54 24.97 -16.22
N ALA A 306 -2.61 24.01 -16.27
CA ALA A 306 -1.60 23.83 -15.24
C ALA A 306 -0.56 24.98 -15.23
N LYS A 307 -0.16 25.50 -16.40
CA LYS A 307 0.69 26.69 -16.54
C LYS A 307 0.06 27.90 -15.83
N ALA A 308 -1.19 28.21 -16.18
CA ALA A 308 -1.92 29.33 -15.59
C ALA A 308 -2.01 29.23 -14.06
N LYS A 309 -2.22 28.01 -13.54
CA LYS A 309 -2.23 27.75 -12.09
C LYS A 309 -0.84 27.94 -11.45
N ALA A 310 0.21 27.48 -12.11
CA ALA A 310 1.58 27.62 -11.62
C ALA A 310 2.06 29.09 -11.65
N GLY A 311 1.46 29.93 -12.49
CA GLY A 311 1.90 31.32 -12.73
C GLY A 311 2.93 31.42 -13.85
N CYS A 312 2.88 30.47 -14.78
CA CYS A 312 3.45 30.54 -16.11
C CYS A 312 2.32 30.95 -17.08
#